data_AF-A0AA88UHP5-F1
#
_entry.id   AF-A0AA88UHP5-F1
#
_cell.length_a   1.000
_cell.length_b   1.000
_cell.length_c   1.000
_cell.angle_alpha   90.00
_cell.angle_beta   90.00
_cell.angle_gamma   90.00
#
_symmetry.space_group_name_H-M   'P 1'
#
loop_
_entity.id
_entity.type
_entity.pdbx_description
1 polymer ?
#
loop_
_entity_poly.entity_id
_entity_poly.type
_entity_poly.pdbx_seq_one_letter_code
_entity_poly.pdbx_strand_id
1 'polypeptide(L)'
;MKCVGLQYLEAIRKLKASGFQPIRTVYLSFVIAEEIGGHDGAEKFADSDTFTQMNVGIVLDERLASPNVLFRPLPYPAIFCQMEEYGNSATPVPSLF
;
A
#
# COMPACT_ATOMS: atom_id res chain seq x y z
N MET A 1 -1.77 8.69 -5.59
CA MET A 1 -1.43 8.83 -4.14
C MET A 1 0.08 8.77 -3.73
N LYS A 2 1.02 9.26 -4.57
CA LYS A 2 2.50 8.96 -4.56
C LYS A 2 3.34 9.21 -3.30
N CYS A 3 2.93 10.14 -2.46
CA CYS A 3 3.70 10.49 -1.27
C CYS A 3 3.55 9.48 -0.13
N VAL A 4 2.39 8.85 0.02
CA VAL A 4 2.09 8.04 1.21
C VAL A 4 2.88 6.71 1.19
N GLY A 5 3.13 6.11 0.02
CA GLY A 5 3.89 4.85 -0.07
C GLY A 5 5.38 5.06 0.21
N LEU A 6 5.93 6.20 -0.22
CA LEU A 6 7.29 6.60 0.18
C LEU A 6 7.37 6.83 1.70
N GLN A 7 6.33 7.40 2.32
CA GLN A 7 6.27 7.57 3.77
C GLN A 7 6.26 6.22 4.50
N TYR A 8 5.52 5.22 4.01
CA TYR A 8 5.55 3.87 4.58
C TYR A 8 6.92 3.21 4.42
N LEU A 9 7.55 3.30 3.24
CA LEU A 9 8.91 2.79 3.03
C LEU A 9 9.92 3.40 4.01
N GLU A 10 9.93 4.73 4.14
CA GLU A 10 10.84 5.42 5.06
C GLU A 10 10.54 5.13 6.53
N ALA A 11 9.26 5.01 6.90
CA ALA A 11 8.88 4.62 8.26
C ALA A 11 9.35 3.20 8.59
N ILE A 12 9.10 2.23 7.71
CA ILE A 12 9.55 0.84 7.89
C ILE A 12 11.08 0.79 7.94
N ARG A 13 11.78 1.53 7.07
CA ARG A 13 13.25 1.62 7.08
C ARG A 13 13.78 2.12 8.42
N LYS A 14 13.20 3.20 8.97
CA LYS A 14 13.57 3.76 10.28
C LYS A 14 13.29 2.79 11.43
N LEU A 15 12.14 2.12 11.42
CA LEU A 15 11.77 1.14 12.46
C LEU A 15 12.70 -0.09 12.44
N LYS A 16 13.02 -0.60 11.24
CA LYS A 16 14.00 -1.68 11.10
C LYS A 16 15.38 -1.24 11.60
N ALA A 17 15.82 -0.03 11.23
CA ALA A 17 17.10 0.52 11.68
C ALA A 17 17.18 0.73 13.20
N SER A 18 16.04 1.01 13.87
CA SER A 18 15.98 1.13 15.33
C SER A 18 15.90 -0.23 16.06
N GLY A 19 15.93 -1.36 15.35
CA GLY A 19 15.80 -2.70 15.93
C GLY A 19 14.38 -3.07 16.38
N PHE A 20 13.36 -2.33 15.94
CA PHE A 20 11.97 -2.61 16.29
C PHE A 20 11.50 -3.90 15.61
N GLN A 21 10.90 -4.80 16.39
CA GLN A 21 10.33 -6.05 15.91
C GLN A 21 8.82 -6.05 16.16
N PRO A 22 7.99 -5.87 15.12
CA PRO A 22 6.56 -5.84 15.28
C PRO A 22 6.03 -7.24 15.65
N ILE A 23 5.02 -7.28 16.53
CA ILE A 23 4.34 -8.53 16.92
C ILE A 23 3.53 -9.11 15.74
N ARG A 24 3.06 -8.24 14.85
CA ARG A 24 2.31 -8.60 13.64
C ARG A 24 3.18 -8.38 12.41
N THR A 25 3.05 -9.27 11.43
CA THR A 25 3.67 -9.06 10.12
C THR A 25 3.08 -7.82 9.45
N VAL A 26 3.94 -6.96 8.94
CA VAL A 26 3.55 -5.79 8.16
C VAL A 26 3.85 -6.09 6.70
N TYR A 27 2.80 -6.12 5.88
CA TYR A 27 2.91 -6.25 4.44
C TYR A 27 2.76 -4.88 3.80
N LEU A 28 3.62 -4.58 2.83
CA LEU A 28 3.51 -3.41 1.98
C LEU A 28 3.19 -3.90 0.57
N SER A 29 2.01 -3.57 0.07
CA SER A 29 1.54 -3.93 -1.27
C SER A 29 1.52 -2.70 -2.17
N PHE A 30 1.80 -2.91 -3.46
CA PHE A 30 1.70 -1.92 -4.51
C PHE A 30 0.82 -2.50 -5.61
N VAL A 31 -0.43 -2.06 -5.69
CA VAL A 31 -1.42 -2.52 -6.68
C VAL A 31 -1.67 -1.49 -7.78
N ILE A 32 -2.04 -1.98 -8.95
CA ILE A 32 -2.37 -1.20 -10.15
C ILE A 32 -3.89 -1.05 -10.31
N ALA A 33 -4.30 -0.15 -11.20
CA ALA A 33 -5.66 -0.06 -11.74
C ALA A 33 -6.73 0.45 -10.76
N GLU A 34 -6.35 0.98 -9.60
CA GLU A 34 -7.29 1.55 -8.61
C GLU A 34 -8.09 2.72 -9.19
N GLU A 35 -7.41 3.65 -9.87
CA GLU A 35 -8.00 4.85 -10.46
C GLU A 35 -9.00 4.55 -11.61
N ILE A 36 -9.07 3.28 -12.06
CA ILE A 36 -10.03 2.77 -13.04
C ILE A 36 -11.00 1.72 -12.47
N GLY A 37 -11.09 1.61 -11.14
CA GLY A 37 -12.06 0.76 -10.43
C GLY A 37 -11.46 -0.48 -9.75
N GLY A 38 -10.18 -0.78 -9.94
CA GLY A 38 -9.46 -1.81 -9.17
C GLY A 38 -9.75 -3.27 -9.55
N HIS A 39 -10.61 -3.52 -10.53
CA HIS A 39 -11.03 -4.88 -10.96
C HIS A 39 -9.86 -5.79 -11.34
N ASP A 40 -8.87 -5.25 -12.05
CA ASP A 40 -7.68 -6.00 -12.48
C ASP A 40 -6.52 -5.93 -11.48
N GLY A 41 -6.70 -5.24 -10.34
CA GLY A 41 -5.69 -5.04 -9.31
C GLY A 41 -6.11 -5.60 -7.97
N ALA A 42 -6.52 -4.71 -7.07
CA ALA A 42 -6.83 -5.04 -5.69
C ALA A 42 -7.98 -6.05 -5.54
N GLU A 43 -8.98 -6.04 -6.42
CA GLU A 43 -10.11 -6.98 -6.35
C GLU A 43 -9.64 -8.42 -6.57
N LYS A 44 -8.94 -8.68 -7.69
CA LYS A 44 -8.34 -9.99 -7.96
C LYS A 44 -7.30 -10.40 -6.92
N PHE A 45 -6.55 -9.45 -6.39
CA PHE A 45 -5.59 -9.74 -5.34
C PHE A 45 -6.29 -10.18 -4.05
N ALA A 46 -7.38 -9.51 -3.66
CA ALA A 46 -8.18 -9.87 -2.50
C ALA A 46 -8.79 -11.28 -2.62
N ASP A 47 -9.18 -11.67 -3.85
CA ASP A 47 -9.72 -13.01 -4.15
C ASP A 47 -8.64 -14.11 -4.24
N SER A 48 -7.36 -13.75 -4.18
CA SER A 48 -6.27 -14.72 -4.32
C SER A 48 -6.01 -15.54 -3.05
N ASP A 49 -5.54 -16.78 -3.23
CA ASP A 49 -5.05 -17.61 -2.13
C ASP A 49 -3.91 -16.95 -1.36
N THR A 50 -3.09 -16.15 -2.05
CA THR A 50 -1.99 -15.38 -1.44
C THR A 50 -2.51 -14.42 -0.38
N PHE A 51 -3.55 -13.63 -0.70
CA PHE A 51 -4.12 -12.69 0.25
C PHE A 51 -4.77 -13.40 1.44
N THR A 52 -5.45 -14.52 1.19
CA THR A 52 -6.00 -15.37 2.24
C THR A 52 -4.92 -15.88 3.20
N GLN A 53 -3.79 -16.35 2.68
CA GLN A 53 -2.66 -16.84 3.48
C GLN A 53 -1.95 -15.74 4.28
N MET A 54 -1.98 -14.49 3.81
CA MET A 54 -1.40 -13.34 4.53
C MET A 54 -2.14 -13.03 5.85
N ASN A 55 -3.39 -13.51 6.01
CA ASN A 55 -4.21 -13.32 7.21
C ASN A 55 -4.28 -11.83 7.64
N VAL A 56 -4.61 -10.97 6.68
CA VAL A 56 -4.62 -9.51 6.86
C VAL A 56 -5.80 -9.09 7.74
N GLY A 57 -5.51 -8.47 8.88
CA GLY A 57 -6.55 -7.98 9.81
C GLY A 57 -6.86 -6.48 9.69
N ILE A 58 -5.91 -5.67 9.22
CA ILE A 58 -6.05 -4.21 9.07
C ILE A 58 -5.34 -3.80 7.79
N VAL A 59 -5.97 -2.90 7.03
CA VAL A 59 -5.40 -2.27 5.85
C VAL A 59 -5.44 -0.76 6.05
N LEU A 60 -4.34 -0.09 5.69
CA LEU A 60 -4.24 1.35 5.63
C LEU A 60 -4.08 1.76 4.17
N ASP A 61 -4.76 2.83 3.79
CA ASP A 61 -4.71 3.34 2.43
C ASP A 61 -4.70 4.87 2.39
N GLU A 62 -4.68 5.42 1.18
CA GLU A 62 -4.63 6.84 0.93
C GLU A 62 -5.76 7.62 1.61
N ARG A 63 -5.49 8.92 1.64
CA ARG A 63 -6.45 9.88 2.12
C ARG A 63 -6.28 11.19 1.39
N LEU A 64 -7.39 11.90 1.29
CA LEU A 64 -7.38 13.25 0.76
C LEU A 64 -6.68 14.20 1.73
N ALA A 65 -5.98 15.18 1.15
CA ALA A 65 -5.38 16.26 1.91
C ALA A 65 -6.45 17.02 2.70
N SER A 66 -6.16 17.32 3.97
CA SER A 66 -7.01 18.16 4.80
C SER A 66 -6.31 19.50 5.03
N PRO A 67 -6.96 20.64 4.73
CA PRO A 67 -6.43 21.96 5.09
C PRO A 67 -6.49 22.23 6.59
N ASN A 68 -7.27 21.44 7.33
CA ASN A 68 -7.43 21.55 8.77
C ASN A 68 -6.63 20.47 9.49
N VAL A 69 -6.11 20.80 10.68
CA VAL A 69 -5.34 19.90 11.55
C VAL A 69 -6.20 18.72 12.06
N LEU A 70 -7.53 18.90 12.09
CA LEU A 70 -8.47 17.88 12.56
C LEU A 70 -8.69 16.79 11.51
N PHE A 71 -8.54 15.55 11.96
CA PHE A 71 -8.78 14.35 11.18
C PHE A 71 -10.27 14.28 10.80
N ARG A 72 -10.61 14.32 9.51
CA ARG A 72 -11.99 14.20 9.02
C ARG A 72 -12.40 12.73 8.86
N PRO A 73 -13.08 12.08 9.81
CA PRO A 73 -13.38 10.65 9.69
C PRO A 73 -14.10 10.38 8.36
N LEU A 74 -13.60 9.40 7.60
CA LEU A 74 -14.31 8.93 6.41
C LEU A 74 -15.60 8.22 6.89
N PRO A 75 -16.74 8.45 6.23
CA PRO A 75 -18.02 7.87 6.64
C PRO A 75 -18.11 6.35 6.43
N TYR A 76 -17.10 5.72 5.83
CA TYR A 76 -17.07 4.29 5.55
C TYR A 76 -15.72 3.68 5.98
N PRO A 77 -15.70 2.40 6.44
CA PRO A 77 -14.44 1.69 6.68
C PRO A 77 -13.73 1.48 5.34
N ALA A 78 -12.68 2.27 5.09
CA ALA A 78 -11.82 2.13 3.93
C ALA A 78 -10.70 1.12 4.26
N ILE A 79 -10.80 -0.08 3.69
CA ILE A 79 -9.70 -1.03 3.50
C ILE A 79 -9.27 -0.83 2.06
N PHE A 80 -8.15 -0.18 1.70
CA PHE A 80 -7.78 -0.19 0.27
C PHE A 80 -6.33 0.06 -0.20
N CYS A 81 -5.28 -0.48 0.42
CA CYS A 81 -3.90 -0.61 -0.14
C CYS A 81 -3.46 0.17 -1.44
N GLN A 82 -2.54 1.13 -1.24
CA GLN A 82 -1.57 1.80 -2.15
C GLN A 82 -0.86 0.96 -3.26
N MET A 83 -0.06 1.42 -4.27
CA MET A 83 0.41 2.68 -4.89
C MET A 83 1.19 2.37 -6.19
N GLU A 84 1.09 3.21 -7.22
CA GLU A 84 1.50 2.89 -8.60
C GLU A 84 2.87 3.42 -9.08
N GLU A 85 3.53 2.62 -9.93
CA GLU A 85 4.51 3.05 -10.94
C GLU A 85 3.86 3.04 -12.34
N TYR A 86 3.97 4.16 -13.07
CA TYR A 86 3.57 4.25 -14.48
C TYR A 86 4.83 4.23 -15.33
N GLY A 87 5.31 3.03 -15.66
CA GLY A 87 6.43 2.83 -16.57
C GLY A 87 5.95 2.91 -18.01
N ASN A 88 5.97 4.09 -18.61
CA ASN A 88 5.92 4.19 -20.07
C ASN A 88 7.37 4.11 -20.61
N SER A 89 7.56 3.26 -21.62
CA SER A 89 8.78 2.97 -22.40
C SER A 89 9.69 1.83 -21.92
N ALA A 90 10.03 1.00 -22.89
CA ALA A 90 10.81 -0.22 -22.82
C ALA A 90 12.25 0.01 -22.33
N THR A 91 12.63 -0.61 -21.20
CA THR A 91 14.00 -1.08 -20.94
C THR A 91 13.98 -2.25 -19.95
N PRO A 92 14.73 -3.34 -20.19
CA PRO A 92 14.88 -4.41 -19.20
C PRO A 92 15.81 -3.94 -18.09
N VAL A 93 15.30 -3.83 -16.86
CA VAL A 93 16.12 -3.55 -15.68
C VAL A 93 16.69 -4.91 -15.20
N PRO A 94 18.03 -5.06 -15.04
CA PRO A 94 18.61 -6.34 -14.69
C PRO A 94 18.27 -6.71 -13.25
N SER A 95 17.93 -7.99 -13.06
CA SER A 95 17.72 -8.60 -11.76
C SER A 95 18.98 -8.50 -10.92
N LEU A 96 18.93 -7.70 -9.87
CA LEU A 96 19.86 -7.76 -8.75
C LEU A 96 19.12 -8.33 -7.54
N PHE A 97 18.94 -9.65 -7.59
CA PHE A 97 18.97 -10.58 -6.47
C PHE A 97 19.62 -11.88 -6.97
#